data_AF-A0A9Q3Z7A6-F1
#
_entry.id   AF-A0A9Q3Z7A6-F1
#
_cell.length_a   1.000
_cell.length_b   1.000
_cell.length_c   1.000
_cell.angle_alpha   90.00
_cell.angle_beta   90.00
_cell.angle_gamma   90.00
#
_symmetry.space_group_name_H-M   'P 1'
#
loop_
_entity.id
_entity.type
_entity.pdbx_description
1 polymer ?
#
loop_
_entity_poly.entity_id
_entity_poly.type
_entity_poly.pdbx_seq_one_letter_code
_entity_poly.pdbx_strand_id
1 'polypeptide(L)'
;MGPVRVTAIASLTPLEELDADPFLVDSRSQHAMCARWAAERGYIVSRELLVRGLRADHCVLWDGVRPGIDLFVAPSRRVLESALSSVEEFTAECARRGVRVETVGFAEPCYDAQMKARVHRRLSMPTAGYDGR
;
A
#
# COMPACT_ATOMS: atom_id res chain seq x y z
N MET A 1 -15.38 -17.97 -12.94
CA MET A 1 -14.66 -16.68 -12.85
C MET A 1 -13.63 -16.83 -11.74
N GLY A 2 -12.34 -16.62 -12.02
CA GLY A 2 -11.30 -16.69 -10.99
C GLY A 2 -11.44 -15.53 -9.99
N PRO A 3 -10.79 -15.62 -8.81
CA PRO A 3 -10.81 -14.54 -7.83
C PRO A 3 -10.18 -13.27 -8.42
N VAL A 4 -10.74 -12.11 -8.06
CA VAL A 4 -10.19 -10.80 -8.45
C VAL A 4 -8.81 -10.65 -7.82
N ARG A 5 -7.83 -10.22 -8.62
CA ARG A 5 -6.47 -9.96 -8.15
C ARG A 5 -6.32 -8.49 -7.82
N VAL A 6 -5.64 -8.21 -6.72
CA VAL A 6 -5.35 -6.85 -6.27
C VAL A 6 -3.85 -6.61 -6.25
N THR A 7 -3.45 -5.39 -6.60
CA THR A 7 -2.13 -4.85 -6.33
C THR A 7 -2.25 -3.87 -5.17
N ALA A 8 -1.66 -4.21 -4.02
CA ALA A 8 -1.71 -3.39 -2.82
C ALA A 8 -0.60 -2.33 -2.85
N ILE A 9 -0.96 -1.06 -2.71
CA ILE A 9 -0.02 0.07 -2.70
C ILE A 9 0.15 0.55 -1.26
N ALA A 10 1.40 0.54 -0.80
CA ALA A 10 1.83 1.20 0.42
C ALA A 10 2.80 2.34 0.09
N SER A 11 2.82 3.33 0.98
CA SER A 11 3.74 4.46 0.93
C SER A 11 5.10 4.08 1.51
N LEU A 12 6.16 4.49 0.83
CA LEU A 12 7.54 4.42 1.33
C LEU A 12 7.88 5.74 2.03
N THR A 13 7.55 5.80 3.32
CA THR A 13 7.77 6.98 4.16
C THR A 13 9.02 6.79 5.04
N PRO A 14 9.90 7.81 5.15
CA PRO A 14 11.13 7.70 5.94
C PRO A 14 10.87 7.43 7.43
N LEU A 15 11.80 6.74 8.09
CA LEU A 15 11.68 6.39 9.51
C LEU A 15 11.62 7.63 10.42
N GLU A 16 12.20 8.74 10.00
CA GLU A 16 12.20 10.03 10.70
C GLU A 16 10.78 10.58 10.92
N GLU A 17 9.80 10.15 10.10
CA GLU A 17 8.40 10.58 10.23
C GLU A 17 7.60 9.73 11.23
N LEU A 18 8.20 8.71 11.86
CA LEU A 18 7.50 7.74 12.72
C LEU A 18 6.79 8.37 13.91
N ASP A 19 7.33 9.47 14.46
CA ASP A 19 6.68 10.14 15.57
C ASP A 19 5.46 10.96 15.15
N ALA A 20 5.51 11.57 13.97
CA ALA A 20 4.47 12.43 13.42
C ALA A 20 3.36 11.63 12.72
N ASP A 21 3.72 10.70 11.84
CA ASP A 21 2.78 9.86 11.09
C ASP A 21 3.22 8.39 11.05
N PRO A 22 3.03 7.66 12.16
CA PRO A 22 3.53 6.29 12.28
C PRO A 22 2.90 5.32 11.28
N PHE A 23 1.67 5.58 10.84
CA PHE A 23 0.98 4.70 9.91
C PHE A 23 1.60 4.78 8.50
N LEU A 24 1.94 5.99 8.04
CA LEU A 24 2.62 6.17 6.74
C LEU A 24 4.01 5.51 6.71
N VAL A 25 4.68 5.40 7.85
CA VAL A 25 5.97 4.69 7.98
C VAL A 25 5.82 3.17 8.04
N ASP A 26 4.73 2.67 8.62
CA ASP A 26 4.52 1.24 8.84
C ASP A 26 3.92 0.52 7.62
N SER A 27 4.73 0.34 6.56
CA SER A 27 4.33 -0.34 5.33
C SER A 27 3.73 -1.73 5.55
N ARG A 28 4.20 -2.47 6.57
CA ARG A 28 3.64 -3.78 6.94
C ARG A 28 2.19 -3.69 7.38
N SER A 29 1.82 -2.68 8.19
CA SER A 29 0.43 -2.48 8.59
C SER A 29 -0.43 -2.00 7.42
N GLN A 30 0.12 -1.16 6.53
CA GLN A 30 -0.56 -0.75 5.29
C GLN A 30 -0.90 -1.97 4.41
N HIS A 31 0.06 -2.84 4.13
CA HIS A 31 -0.18 -4.07 3.36
C HIS A 31 -1.13 -5.03 4.09
N ALA A 32 -1.00 -5.19 5.40
CA ALA A 32 -1.92 -6.03 6.18
C ALA A 32 -3.37 -5.55 6.12
N MET A 33 -3.61 -4.23 6.10
CA MET A 33 -4.96 -3.67 5.91
C MET A 33 -5.53 -4.00 4.53
N CYS A 34 -4.72 -3.85 3.46
CA CYS A 34 -5.12 -4.24 2.11
C CYS A 34 -5.39 -5.74 2.00
N ALA A 35 -4.54 -6.57 2.61
CA ALA A 35 -4.70 -8.03 2.61
C ALA A 35 -5.98 -8.46 3.33
N ARG A 36 -6.29 -7.87 4.49
CA ARG A 36 -7.54 -8.13 5.22
C ARG A 36 -8.76 -7.75 4.37
N TRP A 37 -8.75 -6.54 3.79
CA TRP A 37 -9.83 -6.05 2.94
C TRP A 37 -10.06 -6.95 1.71
N ALA A 38 -8.98 -7.44 1.10
CA ALA A 38 -9.04 -8.36 -0.03
C ALA A 38 -9.61 -9.72 0.39
N ALA A 39 -9.13 -10.28 1.50
CA ALA A 39 -9.60 -11.57 2.03
C ALA A 39 -11.10 -11.54 2.36
N GLU A 40 -11.58 -10.46 3.00
CA GLU A 40 -13.01 -10.27 3.30
C GLU A 40 -13.91 -10.26 2.04
N ARG A 41 -13.35 -9.97 0.87
CA ARG A 41 -14.04 -9.94 -0.43
C ARG A 41 -13.80 -11.17 -1.30
N GLY A 42 -13.02 -12.14 -0.80
CA GLY A 42 -12.57 -13.29 -1.60
C GLY A 42 -11.60 -12.91 -2.74
N TYR A 43 -10.93 -11.77 -2.63
CA TYR A 43 -9.91 -11.31 -3.57
C TYR A 43 -8.53 -11.82 -3.14
N ILE A 44 -7.58 -11.85 -4.08
CA ILE A 44 -6.19 -12.28 -3.83
C ILE A 44 -5.24 -11.11 -4.03
N VAL A 45 -4.40 -10.84 -3.03
CA VAL A 45 -3.25 -9.94 -3.20
C VAL A 45 -2.24 -10.64 -4.10
N SER A 46 -2.09 -10.15 -5.32
CA SER A 46 -1.15 -10.73 -6.29
C SER A 46 0.21 -10.03 -6.30
N ARG A 47 0.26 -8.80 -5.75
CA ARG A 47 1.46 -8.00 -5.65
C ARG A 47 1.32 -6.93 -4.58
N GLU A 48 2.41 -6.66 -3.89
CA GLU A 48 2.57 -5.55 -2.96
C GLU A 48 3.58 -4.55 -3.53
N LEU A 49 3.22 -3.28 -3.53
CA LEU A 49 4.07 -2.16 -3.93
C LEU A 49 4.40 -1.31 -2.71
N LEU A 50 5.66 -0.90 -2.62
CA LEU A 50 6.17 0.04 -1.63
C LEU A 50 6.90 1.15 -2.37
N VAL A 51 6.27 2.31 -2.52
CA VAL A 51 6.73 3.35 -3.45
C VAL A 51 6.53 4.74 -2.86
N ARG A 52 7.26 5.74 -3.39
CA ARG A 52 7.15 7.16 -3.02
C ARG A 52 7.20 8.01 -4.28
N GLY A 53 6.30 8.98 -4.40
CA GLY A 53 6.28 9.95 -5.51
C GLY A 53 6.25 9.32 -6.90
N LEU A 54 5.67 8.12 -7.05
CA LEU A 54 5.70 7.38 -8.30
C LEU A 54 4.73 7.97 -9.32
N ARG A 55 5.17 8.14 -10.57
CA ARG A 55 4.33 8.65 -11.66
C ARG A 55 3.28 7.62 -12.08
N ALA A 56 2.11 8.11 -12.46
CA ALA A 56 0.98 7.30 -12.94
C ALA A 56 1.34 6.40 -14.14
N ASP A 57 2.23 6.84 -15.02
CA ASP A 57 2.65 6.12 -16.22
C ASP A 57 3.80 5.12 -15.98
N HIS A 58 4.37 5.07 -14.77
CA HIS A 58 5.57 4.27 -14.49
C HIS A 58 5.31 2.77 -14.62
N CYS A 59 6.14 2.07 -15.39
CA CYS A 59 5.95 0.65 -15.76
C CYS A 59 5.76 -0.28 -14.55
N VAL A 60 6.46 -0.02 -13.44
CA VAL A 60 6.35 -0.81 -12.21
C VAL A 60 4.93 -0.88 -11.64
N LEU A 61 4.07 0.12 -11.84
CA LEU A 61 2.65 0.05 -11.41
C LEU A 61 1.89 -1.00 -12.21
N TRP A 62 2.20 -1.09 -13.50
CA TRP A 62 1.40 -1.81 -14.48
C TRP A 62 1.90 -3.24 -14.74
N ASP A 63 3.11 -3.55 -14.30
CA ASP A 63 3.68 -4.89 -14.45
C ASP A 63 2.79 -5.96 -13.79
N GLY A 64 2.32 -6.91 -14.61
CA GLY A 64 1.43 -8.00 -14.22
C GLY A 64 -0.05 -7.66 -14.01
N VAL A 65 -0.45 -6.39 -14.19
CA VAL A 65 -1.84 -5.92 -14.05
C VAL A 65 -2.65 -6.24 -15.30
N ARG A 66 -3.83 -6.83 -15.11
CA ARG A 66 -4.76 -7.20 -16.18
C ARG A 66 -5.96 -6.24 -16.22
N PRO A 67 -6.02 -5.32 -17.21
CA PRO A 67 -7.19 -4.49 -17.49
C PRO A 67 -8.52 -5.25 -17.44
N GLY A 68 -9.56 -4.62 -16.88
CA GLY A 68 -10.91 -5.17 -16.78
C GLY A 68 -11.10 -6.29 -15.74
N ILE A 69 -10.02 -6.78 -15.13
CA ILE A 69 -10.05 -7.90 -14.17
C ILE A 69 -9.44 -7.48 -12.83
N ASP A 70 -8.24 -6.91 -12.86
CA ASP A 70 -7.46 -6.58 -11.67
C ASP A 70 -7.82 -5.16 -11.17
N LEU A 71 -7.42 -4.86 -9.92
CA LEU A 71 -7.57 -3.53 -9.33
C LEU A 71 -6.36 -3.15 -8.47
N PHE A 72 -6.19 -1.85 -8.23
CA PHE A 72 -5.30 -1.33 -7.21
C PHE A 72 -6.07 -1.07 -5.92
N VAL A 73 -5.44 -1.34 -4.79
CA VAL A 73 -5.98 -1.00 -3.47
C VAL A 73 -4.91 -0.32 -2.64
N ALA A 74 -5.31 0.72 -1.89
CA ALA A 74 -4.49 1.33 -0.85
C ALA A 74 -5.29 1.43 0.46
N PRO A 75 -4.64 1.57 1.62
CA PRO A 75 -5.37 1.70 2.89
C PRO A 75 -6.31 2.92 2.91
N SER A 76 -5.83 4.05 2.41
CA SER A 76 -6.53 5.33 2.42
C SER A 76 -6.01 6.24 1.30
N ARG A 77 -6.74 7.32 1.02
CA ARG A 77 -6.32 8.32 0.03
C ARG A 77 -4.98 8.96 0.39
N ARG A 78 -4.73 9.26 1.67
CA ARG A 78 -3.46 9.85 2.12
C ARG A 78 -2.24 8.94 1.87
N VAL A 79 -2.43 7.61 1.90
CA VAL A 79 -1.37 6.67 1.48
C VAL A 79 -1.08 6.81 0.00
N LEU A 80 -2.11 6.95 -0.86
CA LEU A 80 -1.91 7.20 -2.29
C LEU A 80 -1.21 8.54 -2.55
N GLU A 81 -1.57 9.59 -1.80
CA GLU A 81 -0.92 10.91 -1.89
C GLU A 81 0.56 10.88 -1.51
N SER A 82 0.95 10.03 -0.55
CA SER A 82 2.37 9.82 -0.22
C SER A 82 3.10 8.92 -1.24
N ALA A 83 2.41 7.90 -1.75
CA ALA A 83 2.98 6.91 -2.65
C ALA A 83 3.17 7.40 -4.10
N LEU A 84 2.31 8.29 -4.58
CA LEU A 84 2.22 8.71 -5.98
C LEU A 84 2.58 10.18 -6.17
N SER A 85 3.01 10.56 -7.37
CA SER A 85 3.25 11.97 -7.71
C SER A 85 1.94 12.77 -7.86
N SER A 86 0.86 12.10 -8.28
CA SER A 86 -0.51 12.64 -8.32
C SER A 86 -1.52 11.50 -8.27
N VAL A 87 -2.47 11.58 -7.35
CA VAL A 87 -3.56 10.59 -7.23
C VAL A 87 -4.57 10.76 -8.36
N GLU A 88 -4.78 11.99 -8.81
CA GLU A 88 -5.69 12.34 -9.90
C GLU A 88 -5.21 11.77 -11.22
N GLU A 89 -3.94 11.98 -11.58
CA GLU A 89 -3.34 11.42 -12.79
C GLU A 89 -3.37 9.90 -12.77
N PHE A 90 -3.06 9.29 -11.62
CA PHE A 90 -3.12 7.84 -11.45
C PHE A 90 -4.54 7.30 -11.62
N THR A 91 -5.53 7.94 -11.01
CA THR A 91 -6.93 7.53 -11.12
C THR A 91 -7.44 7.67 -12.56
N ALA A 92 -7.07 8.75 -13.25
CA ALA A 92 -7.40 8.95 -14.66
C ALA A 92 -6.75 7.89 -15.55
N GLU A 93 -5.49 7.55 -15.29
CA GLU A 93 -4.75 6.52 -16.02
C GLU A 93 -5.33 5.12 -15.78
N CYS A 94 -5.73 4.80 -14.54
CA CYS A 94 -6.47 3.59 -14.20
C CYS A 94 -7.78 3.51 -14.97
N ALA A 95 -8.59 4.58 -14.98
CA ALA A 95 -9.84 4.64 -15.73
C ALA A 95 -9.62 4.43 -17.24
N ARG A 96 -8.60 5.10 -17.82
CA ARG A 96 -8.22 4.95 -19.23
C ARG A 96 -7.83 3.52 -19.59
N ARG A 97 -7.17 2.81 -18.66
CA ARG A 97 -6.76 1.41 -18.83
C ARG A 97 -7.81 0.40 -18.37
N GLY A 98 -8.98 0.84 -17.90
CA GLY A 98 -10.02 -0.06 -17.39
C GLY A 98 -9.61 -0.83 -16.12
N VAL A 99 -8.77 -0.23 -15.27
CA VAL A 99 -8.35 -0.79 -13.97
C VAL A 99 -9.05 -0.01 -12.87
N ARG A 100 -9.62 -0.70 -11.88
CA ARG A 100 -10.29 -0.05 -10.74
C ARG A 100 -9.26 0.36 -9.68
N VAL A 101 -9.57 1.41 -8.93
CA VAL A 101 -8.80 1.83 -7.76
C VAL A 101 -9.76 1.90 -6.57
N GLU A 102 -9.37 1.29 -5.47
CA GLU A 102 -10.18 1.23 -4.24
C GLU A 102 -9.33 1.68 -3.03
N THR A 103 -10.01 2.19 -2.01
CA THR A 103 -9.41 2.40 -0.69
C THR A 103 -10.07 1.48 0.33
N VAL A 104 -9.29 0.95 1.27
CA VAL A 104 -9.79 0.05 2.31
C VAL A 104 -10.87 0.71 3.17
N GLY A 105 -10.70 1.99 3.51
CA GLY A 105 -11.69 2.78 4.26
C GLY A 105 -11.82 2.41 5.74
N PHE A 106 -10.92 1.58 6.28
CA PHE A 106 -10.87 1.28 7.71
C PHE A 106 -10.15 2.38 8.48
N ALA A 107 -10.51 2.51 9.76
CA ALA A 107 -9.75 3.32 10.70
C ALA A 107 -8.31 2.78 10.78
N GLU A 108 -7.36 3.71 10.76
CA GLU A 108 -5.96 3.39 10.89
C GLU A 108 -5.63 2.96 12.33
N PRO A 109 -4.59 2.13 12.52
CA PRO A 109 -4.18 1.73 13.86
C PRO A 109 -3.79 2.94 14.71
N CYS A 110 -4.21 2.93 15.97
CA CYS A 110 -3.67 3.87 16.96
C CYS A 110 -2.30 3.35 17.42
N TYR A 111 -1.24 4.15 17.24
CA TYR A 111 0.13 3.76 17.57
C TYR A 111 0.51 4.22 18.96
N ASP A 112 0.72 3.26 19.86
CA ASP A 112 1.39 3.50 21.13
C ASP A 112 2.92 3.47 20.99
N ALA A 113 3.62 3.79 22.09
CA ALA A 113 5.08 3.78 22.13
C ALA A 113 5.68 2.38 21.82
N GLN A 114 4.99 1.30 22.19
CA GLN A 114 5.46 -0.06 21.93
C GLN A 114 5.38 -0.41 20.44
N MET A 115 4.29 -0.03 19.78
CA MET A 115 4.09 -0.18 18.34
C MET A 115 5.12 0.64 17.57
N LYS A 116 5.31 1.91 17.92
CA LYS A 116 6.35 2.75 17.32
C LYS A 116 7.74 2.12 17.49
N ALA A 117 8.08 1.65 18.69
CA ALA A 117 9.37 0.98 18.92
C ALA A 117 9.54 -0.30 18.08
N ARG A 118 8.47 -1.07 17.82
CA ARG A 118 8.51 -2.23 16.90
C ARG A 118 8.77 -1.80 15.47
N VAL A 119 8.10 -0.75 14.98
CA VAL A 119 8.33 -0.20 13.64
C VAL A 119 9.76 0.30 13.52
N HIS A 120 10.23 1.08 14.51
CA HIS A 120 11.60 1.57 14.54
C HIS A 120 12.61 0.44 14.46
N ARG A 121 12.54 -0.56 15.35
CA ARG A 121 13.48 -1.70 15.34
C ARG A 121 13.51 -2.43 13.99
N ARG A 122 12.35 -2.61 13.35
CA ARG A 122 12.22 -3.29 12.07
C ARG A 122 12.87 -2.51 10.92
N LEU A 123 12.77 -1.18 10.94
CA LEU A 123 13.25 -0.32 9.85
C LEU A 123 14.69 0.19 10.08
N SER A 124 15.14 0.31 11.34
CA SER A 124 16.47 0.82 11.69
C SER A 124 17.58 -0.21 11.56
N MET A 125 17.24 -1.51 11.50
CA MET A 125 18.21 -2.59 11.39
C MET A 125 17.99 -3.35 10.07
N PRO A 126 18.89 -3.25 9.07
CA PRO A 126 18.83 -4.07 7.87
C PRO A 126 19.40 -5.46 8.17
N THR A 127 18.81 -6.17 9.13
CA THR A 127 19.14 -7.59 9.31
C THR A 127 18.36 -8.39 8.28
N ALA A 128 19.09 -9.01 7.36
CA ALA A 128 18.60 -10.08 6.51
C ALA A 128 17.74 -11.06 7.34
N GLY A 129 16.43 -11.04 7.14
CA GLY A 129 15.52 -12.05 7.67
C GLY A 129 15.02 -11.88 9.12
N TYR A 130 15.19 -10.73 9.79
CA TYR A 130 14.53 -10.52 11.09
C TYR A 130 13.05 -10.11 10.90
N ASP A 131 12.11 -11.00 11.23
CA ASP A 131 10.66 -10.77 11.06
C ASP A 131 10.00 -10.03 12.24
N GLY A 132 10.79 -9.70 13.27
CA GLY A 132 10.38 -8.88 14.42
C GLY A 132 9.19 -9.42 15.21
N ARG A 133 8.95 -10.73 15.14
CA ARG A 133 7.92 -11.41 15.94
C ARG A 133 8.32 -11.57 17.39
#